data_AF-A0A955WXB2-F1
#
_entry.id   AF-A0A955WXB2-F1
#
_cell.length_a   1.000
_cell.length_b   1.000
_cell.length_c   1.000
_cell.angle_alpha   90.00
_cell.angle_beta   90.00
_cell.angle_gamma   90.00
#
_symmetry.space_group_name_H-M   'P 1'
#
loop_
_entity.id
_entity.type
_entity.pdbx_description
1 polymer ?
#
loop_
_entity_poly.entity_id
_entity_poly.type
_entity_poly.pdbx_seq_one_letter_code
_entity_poly.pdbx_strand_id
1 'polypeptide(L)'
;MFDRVLFAGAAGLLCLVIFAAPAAAGCPDGQTTCSGQCVDLTSDADDCGACGHKCPRAHECRNGACRLACPDVQFVCGNICVTPTVDPRHCGGCGIACADNEYCSRGQCKPIGAADACPAGQAKCGGKCRDVQVDEAHCGACGKRCGAGEICQGGKCRANCAPAELPTKKLPSRTGIQRRR
;
A
#
# COMPACT_ATOMS: atom_id res chain seq x y z
N MET A 1 25.29 -29.49 -59.75
CA MET A 1 25.72 -28.10 -60.05
C MET A 1 25.64 -27.36 -58.73
N PHE A 2 26.67 -27.17 -57.91
CA PHE A 2 28.12 -27.03 -58.08
C PHE A 2 28.84 -28.24 -57.47
N ASP A 3 29.62 -29.01 -58.22
CA ASP A 3 30.98 -28.76 -58.74
C ASP A 3 32.09 -28.85 -57.69
N ARG A 4 33.15 -29.55 -58.09
CA ARG A 4 34.07 -30.33 -57.26
C ARG A 4 35.18 -29.46 -56.69
N VAL A 5 35.55 -29.68 -55.42
CA VAL A 5 36.94 -29.51 -54.98
C VAL A 5 37.51 -30.89 -54.67
N LEU A 6 38.41 -31.26 -55.57
CA LEU A 6 39.26 -32.42 -55.63
C LEU A 6 40.39 -32.24 -54.61
N PHE A 7 40.60 -33.20 -53.71
CA PHE A 7 41.92 -33.43 -53.13
C PHE A 7 42.27 -34.91 -53.31
N ALA A 8 43.17 -35.16 -54.25
CA ALA A 8 43.79 -36.44 -54.50
C ALA A 8 45.11 -36.54 -53.71
N GLY A 9 45.35 -37.69 -53.08
CA GLY A 9 46.69 -38.22 -52.84
C GLY A 9 47.38 -37.87 -51.51
N ALA A 10 47.30 -38.78 -50.54
CA ALA A 10 48.45 -39.38 -49.86
C ALA A 10 47.96 -40.48 -48.92
N ALA A 11 48.61 -41.64 -49.00
CA ALA A 11 48.27 -42.85 -48.27
C ALA A 11 48.47 -42.68 -46.75
N GLY A 12 47.60 -43.34 -45.98
CA GLY A 12 47.99 -43.96 -44.72
C GLY A 12 48.09 -43.05 -43.49
N LEU A 13 46.94 -42.62 -42.99
CA LEU A 13 46.59 -42.73 -41.57
C LEU A 13 45.08 -42.48 -41.49
N LEU A 14 44.34 -43.38 -40.84
CA LEU A 14 42.95 -43.18 -40.46
C LEU A 14 42.86 -41.90 -39.62
N CYS A 15 42.70 -40.76 -40.28
CA CYS A 15 42.12 -39.59 -39.64
C CYS A 15 40.65 -39.96 -39.51
N LEU A 16 40.31 -40.59 -38.39
CA LEU A 16 38.95 -40.66 -37.88
C LEU A 16 38.46 -39.22 -37.82
N VAL A 17 37.95 -38.71 -38.94
CA VAL A 17 36.90 -37.71 -38.94
C VAL A 17 35.74 -38.41 -38.25
N ILE A 18 35.80 -38.38 -36.92
CA ILE A 18 34.64 -38.50 -36.06
C ILE A 18 33.77 -37.36 -36.57
N PHE A 19 32.92 -37.66 -37.55
CA PHE A 19 31.70 -36.92 -37.77
C PHE A 19 30.97 -37.07 -36.44
N ALA A 20 31.30 -36.17 -35.50
CA ALA A 20 30.46 -35.91 -34.37
C ALA A 20 29.16 -35.44 -35.01
N ALA A 21 28.24 -36.40 -35.20
CA ALA A 21 26.85 -36.09 -35.44
C ALA A 21 26.52 -34.98 -34.42
N PRO A 22 26.00 -33.82 -34.84
CA PRO A 22 25.66 -32.79 -33.88
C PRO A 22 24.78 -33.48 -32.85
N ALA A 23 25.24 -33.49 -31.59
CA ALA A 23 24.49 -34.07 -30.49
C ALA A 23 23.06 -33.54 -30.65
N ALA A 24 22.10 -34.45 -30.71
CA ALA A 24 20.69 -34.11 -30.89
C ALA A 24 20.42 -32.88 -30.02
N ALA A 25 19.99 -31.79 -30.65
CA ALA A 25 19.81 -30.49 -30.05
C ALA A 25 18.72 -30.58 -28.97
N GLY A 26 19.09 -31.14 -27.84
CA GLY A 26 18.30 -31.20 -26.63
C GLY A 26 18.41 -29.86 -25.92
N CYS A 27 17.50 -29.66 -24.98
CA CYS A 27 17.57 -28.50 -24.12
C CYS A 27 18.76 -28.58 -23.16
N PRO A 28 19.29 -27.43 -22.72
CA PRO A 28 20.22 -27.37 -21.60
C PRO A 28 19.68 -28.12 -20.38
N ASP A 29 20.58 -28.60 -19.52
CA ASP A 29 20.19 -29.30 -18.29
C ASP A 29 19.17 -28.47 -17.47
N GLY A 30 18.12 -29.14 -17.01
CA GLY A 30 17.03 -28.51 -16.24
C GLY A 30 15.92 -27.85 -17.08
N GLN A 31 16.07 -27.78 -18.41
CA GLN A 31 15.01 -27.31 -19.32
C GLN A 31 14.32 -28.47 -20.04
N THR A 32 13.05 -28.24 -20.39
CA THR A 32 12.23 -29.20 -21.13
C THR A 32 11.84 -28.62 -22.47
N THR A 33 11.81 -29.46 -23.52
CA THR A 33 11.32 -29.03 -24.82
C THR A 33 9.79 -28.92 -24.81
N CYS A 34 9.27 -27.70 -24.86
CA CYS A 34 7.85 -27.40 -25.02
C CYS A 34 7.64 -26.75 -26.40
N SER A 35 6.87 -27.40 -27.27
CA SER A 35 6.57 -26.90 -28.63
C SER A 35 7.82 -26.51 -29.45
N GLY A 36 8.93 -27.22 -29.27
CA GLY A 36 10.20 -26.97 -29.96
C GLY A 36 11.06 -25.86 -29.35
N GLN A 37 10.65 -25.26 -28.22
CA GLN A 37 11.44 -24.33 -27.43
C GLN A 37 11.87 -24.95 -26.12
N CYS A 38 13.01 -24.52 -25.59
CA CYS A 38 13.47 -24.97 -24.28
C CYS A 38 12.93 -24.04 -23.20
N VAL A 39 12.15 -24.62 -22.28
CA VAL A 39 11.46 -23.89 -21.22
C VAL A 39 11.86 -24.47 -19.87
N ASP A 40 12.08 -23.59 -18.90
CA ASP A 40 12.28 -23.98 -17.50
C ASP A 40 10.91 -24.12 -16.82
N LEU A 41 10.44 -25.36 -16.72
CA LEU A 41 9.16 -25.69 -16.09
C LEU A 41 9.10 -25.28 -14.61
N THR A 42 10.23 -24.92 -13.98
CA THR A 42 10.25 -24.54 -12.57
C THR A 42 9.94 -23.06 -12.32
N SER A 43 10.05 -22.23 -13.36
CA SER A 43 9.96 -20.76 -13.26
C SER A 43 9.12 -20.11 -14.37
N ASP A 44 8.84 -20.80 -15.47
CA ASP A 44 7.99 -20.28 -16.55
C ASP A 44 6.50 -20.29 -16.16
N ALA A 45 5.85 -19.13 -16.24
CA ALA A 45 4.45 -18.97 -15.85
C ALA A 45 3.45 -19.52 -16.87
N ASP A 46 3.86 -19.78 -18.12
CA ASP A 46 3.03 -20.33 -19.18
C ASP A 46 3.20 -21.87 -19.30
N ASP A 47 4.30 -22.42 -18.79
CA ASP A 47 4.63 -23.86 -18.80
C ASP A 47 4.97 -24.41 -17.39
N CYS A 48 4.26 -23.99 -16.35
CA CYS A 48 4.67 -24.29 -14.96
C CYS A 48 4.45 -25.76 -14.57
N GLY A 49 5.53 -26.50 -14.34
CA GLY A 49 5.52 -27.92 -13.98
C GLY A 49 5.23 -28.87 -15.16
N ALA A 50 4.61 -28.38 -16.24
CA ALA A 50 4.37 -29.10 -17.48
C ALA A 50 4.14 -28.13 -18.66
N CYS A 51 4.48 -28.54 -19.88
CA CYS A 51 4.22 -27.75 -21.07
C CYS A 51 2.73 -27.40 -21.21
N GLY A 52 2.44 -26.12 -21.47
CA GLY A 52 1.10 -25.55 -21.58
C GLY A 52 0.36 -25.35 -20.25
N HIS A 53 0.98 -25.65 -19.10
CA HIS A 53 0.36 -25.44 -17.79
C HIS A 53 0.50 -23.99 -17.31
N LYS A 54 -0.29 -23.12 -17.94
CA LYS A 54 -0.29 -21.69 -17.63
C LYS A 54 -0.86 -21.41 -16.24
N CYS A 55 -0.14 -20.61 -15.47
CA CYS A 55 -0.57 -20.19 -14.15
C CYS A 55 -1.81 -19.28 -14.21
N PRO A 56 -2.73 -19.42 -13.23
CA PRO A 56 -3.87 -18.52 -13.11
C PRO A 56 -3.42 -17.05 -12.95
N ARG A 57 -4.37 -16.11 -13.11
CA ARG A 57 -4.08 -14.70 -12.85
C ARG A 57 -3.53 -14.49 -11.43
N ALA A 58 -2.61 -13.52 -11.32
CA ALA A 58 -1.89 -13.19 -10.08
C ALA A 58 -1.12 -14.38 -9.46
N HIS A 59 -0.78 -15.41 -10.24
CA HIS A 59 0.13 -16.47 -9.84
C HIS A 59 1.42 -16.39 -10.65
N GLU A 60 2.51 -16.82 -10.03
CA GLU A 60 3.81 -17.02 -10.66
C GLU A 60 4.20 -18.50 -10.56
N CYS A 61 5.09 -18.94 -11.44
CA CYS A 61 5.66 -20.28 -11.31
C CYS A 61 6.81 -20.26 -10.31
N ARG A 62 6.72 -21.11 -9.28
CA ARG A 62 7.77 -21.24 -8.26
C ARG A 62 7.99 -22.69 -7.90
N ASN A 63 9.13 -23.21 -8.32
CA ASN A 63 9.53 -24.62 -8.18
C ASN A 63 8.54 -25.58 -8.85
N GLY A 64 8.06 -25.23 -10.05
CA GLY A 64 7.19 -26.09 -10.86
C GLY A 64 5.75 -26.15 -10.38
N ALA A 65 5.33 -25.21 -9.54
CA ALA A 65 3.96 -25.06 -9.11
C ALA A 65 3.54 -23.58 -9.18
N CYS A 66 2.32 -23.35 -9.67
CA CYS A 66 1.73 -22.02 -9.67
C CYS A 66 1.40 -21.61 -8.23
N ARG A 67 2.00 -20.50 -7.79
CA ARG A 67 1.78 -19.94 -6.45
C ARG A 67 1.29 -18.52 -6.54
N LEU A 68 0.44 -18.12 -5.59
CA LEU A 68 -0.06 -16.76 -5.52
C LEU A 68 1.13 -15.79 -5.43
N ALA A 69 1.17 -14.85 -6.37
CA ALA A 69 2.15 -13.79 -6.44
C ALA A 69 1.54 -12.52 -5.84
N CYS A 70 2.05 -12.10 -4.68
CA CYS A 70 1.63 -10.86 -4.06
C CYS A 70 2.52 -9.70 -4.51
N PRO A 71 1.94 -8.57 -4.97
CA PRO A 71 2.72 -7.39 -5.31
C PRO A 71 3.39 -6.76 -4.08
N ASP A 72 4.57 -6.17 -4.28
CA ASP A 72 5.25 -5.29 -3.31
C ASP A 72 5.45 -5.92 -1.90
N VAL A 73 5.24 -5.12 -0.84
CA VAL A 73 5.43 -5.44 0.58
C VAL A 73 4.31 -6.34 1.17
N GLN A 74 3.56 -7.03 0.32
CA GLN A 74 2.45 -7.90 0.73
C GLN A 74 2.94 -9.31 1.01
N PHE A 75 2.26 -9.99 1.92
CA PHE A 75 2.54 -11.36 2.34
C PHE A 75 1.42 -12.28 1.89
N VAL A 76 1.79 -13.49 1.45
CA VAL A 76 0.84 -14.55 1.11
C VAL A 76 0.29 -15.13 2.42
N CYS A 77 -1.02 -15.00 2.64
CA CYS A 77 -1.74 -15.65 3.72
C CYS A 77 -2.77 -16.62 3.15
N GLY A 78 -2.35 -17.86 2.95
CA GLY A 78 -3.14 -18.85 2.22
C GLY A 78 -3.32 -18.41 0.77
N ASN A 79 -4.56 -18.08 0.39
CA ASN A 79 -4.92 -17.71 -0.99
C ASN A 79 -5.19 -16.21 -1.14
N ILE A 80 -4.80 -15.38 -0.17
CA ILE A 80 -4.94 -13.93 -0.23
C ILE A 80 -3.61 -13.23 0.01
N CYS A 81 -3.47 -12.04 -0.56
CA CYS A 81 -2.38 -11.13 -0.27
C CYS A 81 -2.82 -10.13 0.79
N VAL A 82 -1.99 -9.94 1.80
CA VAL A 82 -2.27 -9.04 2.92
C VAL A 82 -1.07 -8.15 3.18
N THR A 83 -1.32 -6.95 3.70
CA THR A 83 -0.24 -6.05 4.14
C THR A 83 -0.17 -6.09 5.65
N PRO A 84 0.66 -6.97 6.25
CA PRO A 84 0.59 -7.22 7.69
C PRO A 84 1.05 -6.04 8.53
N THR A 85 1.59 -4.99 7.93
CA THR A 85 1.99 -3.77 8.65
C THR A 85 0.83 -2.84 8.97
N VAL A 86 -0.31 -3.00 8.28
CA VAL A 86 -1.48 -2.11 8.37
C VAL A 86 -2.83 -2.83 8.32
N ASP A 87 -2.90 -4.10 7.94
CA ASP A 87 -4.14 -4.87 7.94
C ASP A 87 -4.50 -5.32 9.38
N PRO A 88 -5.61 -4.82 9.98
CA PRO A 88 -6.02 -5.20 11.32
C PRO A 88 -6.43 -6.66 11.46
N ARG A 89 -6.69 -7.39 10.36
CA ARG A 89 -7.02 -8.83 10.39
C ARG A 89 -5.79 -9.74 10.23
N HIS A 90 -4.64 -9.15 9.89
CA HIS A 90 -3.39 -9.87 9.63
C HIS A 90 -2.17 -9.10 10.17
N CYS A 91 -2.30 -8.47 11.34
CA CYS A 91 -1.32 -7.53 11.86
C CYS A 91 -0.07 -8.24 12.39
N GLY A 92 1.06 -8.05 11.70
CA GLY A 92 2.32 -8.74 11.98
C GLY A 92 2.40 -10.15 11.40
N GLY A 93 1.31 -10.68 10.82
CA GLY A 93 1.28 -12.01 10.23
C GLY A 93 -0.11 -12.54 9.94
N CYS A 94 -0.19 -13.70 9.29
CA CYS A 94 -1.45 -14.31 8.86
C CYS A 94 -2.34 -14.69 10.04
N GLY A 95 -3.61 -14.28 10.00
CA GLY A 95 -4.63 -14.60 11.01
C GLY A 95 -4.46 -13.86 12.34
N ILE A 96 -3.47 -12.98 12.46
CA ILE A 96 -3.27 -12.17 13.66
C ILE A 96 -4.21 -10.97 13.60
N ALA A 97 -5.42 -11.15 14.10
CA ALA A 97 -6.39 -10.06 14.20
C ALA A 97 -6.14 -9.21 15.45
N CYS A 98 -6.17 -7.90 15.29
CA CYS A 98 -6.21 -6.96 16.40
C CYS A 98 -7.58 -7.00 17.09
N ALA A 99 -7.62 -6.66 18.38
CA ALA A 99 -8.88 -6.54 19.11
C ALA A 99 -9.73 -5.37 18.57
N ASP A 100 -11.03 -5.35 18.90
CA ASP A 100 -11.99 -4.33 18.41
C ASP A 100 -11.57 -2.87 18.70
N ASN A 101 -10.72 -2.65 19.71
CA ASN A 101 -10.21 -1.33 20.09
C ASN A 101 -8.72 -1.14 19.74
N GLU A 102 -8.23 -1.85 18.74
CA GLU A 102 -6.85 -1.75 18.27
C GLU A 102 -6.79 -1.50 16.76
N TYR A 103 -5.70 -0.87 16.30
CA TYR A 103 -5.37 -0.73 14.89
C TYR A 103 -4.00 -1.34 14.61
N CYS A 104 -3.75 -1.73 13.37
CA CYS A 104 -2.45 -2.25 12.99
C CYS A 104 -1.49 -1.13 12.60
N SER A 105 -0.33 -1.05 13.25
CA SER A 105 0.74 -0.13 12.90
C SER A 105 2.09 -0.82 12.97
N ARG A 106 2.81 -0.80 11.85
CA ARG A 106 4.13 -1.42 11.71
C ARG A 106 4.13 -2.89 12.17
N GLY A 107 3.04 -3.60 11.91
CA GLY A 107 2.88 -5.01 12.25
C GLY A 107 2.60 -5.29 13.72
N GLN A 108 2.15 -4.27 14.47
CA GLN A 108 1.76 -4.42 15.86
C GLN A 108 0.37 -3.83 16.07
N CYS A 109 -0.48 -4.56 16.77
CA CYS A 109 -1.74 -4.04 17.25
C CYS A 109 -1.47 -2.96 18.30
N LYS A 110 -2.05 -1.78 18.09
CA LYS A 110 -1.91 -0.62 18.96
C LYS A 110 -3.29 -0.19 19.44
N PRO A 111 -3.47 0.09 20.74
CA PRO A 111 -4.74 0.51 21.28
C PRO A 111 -5.16 1.85 20.68
N ILE A 112 -6.42 1.94 20.26
CA ILE A 112 -7.02 3.14 19.71
C ILE A 112 -7.31 4.12 20.88
N GLY A 113 -6.42 5.10 21.08
CA GLY A 113 -6.64 6.20 22.02
C GLY A 113 -5.72 6.27 23.24
N ALA A 114 -4.62 5.53 23.27
CA ALA A 114 -3.60 5.71 24.32
C ALA A 114 -2.57 6.81 23.98
N ALA A 115 -2.40 7.17 22.69
CA ALA A 115 -1.60 8.31 22.24
C ALA A 115 -1.84 8.71 20.78
N ASP A 116 -2.32 7.81 19.92
CA ASP A 116 -2.39 8.07 18.47
C ASP A 116 -3.80 7.88 17.88
N ALA A 117 -4.08 8.76 16.91
CA ALA A 117 -5.24 8.84 16.01
C ALA A 117 -6.35 9.83 16.38
N CYS A 118 -5.96 11.08 16.62
CA CYS A 118 -6.62 12.22 15.99
C CYS A 118 -5.57 13.02 15.19
N PRO A 119 -5.93 13.69 14.07
CA PRO A 119 -5.02 14.58 13.35
C PRO A 119 -4.28 15.54 14.29
N ALA A 120 -3.07 15.97 13.92
CA ALA A 120 -2.30 16.91 14.74
C ALA A 120 -3.14 18.14 15.13
N GLY A 121 -3.14 18.48 16.42
CA GLY A 121 -3.97 19.57 16.97
C GLY A 121 -5.34 19.13 17.50
N GLN A 122 -5.73 17.87 17.32
CA GLN A 122 -6.99 17.32 17.80
C GLN A 122 -6.80 16.34 18.97
N ALA A 123 -7.82 16.23 19.83
CA ALA A 123 -7.89 15.25 20.91
C ALA A 123 -9.12 14.35 20.75
N LYS A 124 -9.01 13.11 21.23
CA LYS A 124 -10.13 12.16 21.23
C LYS A 124 -11.06 12.44 22.40
N CYS A 125 -12.18 13.10 22.13
CA CYS A 125 -13.20 13.45 23.13
C CYS A 125 -14.48 12.66 22.86
N GLY A 126 -14.87 11.80 23.80
CA GLY A 126 -16.07 10.96 23.66
C GLY A 126 -16.03 10.06 22.42
N GLY A 127 -14.85 9.53 22.09
CA GLY A 127 -14.66 8.66 20.92
C GLY A 127 -14.55 9.37 19.57
N LYS A 128 -14.70 10.71 19.52
CA LYS A 128 -14.57 11.52 18.30
C LYS A 128 -13.36 12.43 18.39
N CYS A 129 -12.71 12.68 17.26
CA CYS A 129 -11.67 13.69 17.21
C CYS A 129 -12.27 15.09 17.25
N ARG A 130 -11.78 15.90 18.19
CA ARG A 130 -12.18 17.29 18.40
C ARG A 130 -10.96 18.16 18.30
N ASP A 131 -11.07 19.23 17.54
CA ASP A 131 -10.02 20.22 17.43
C ASP A 131 -9.98 21.07 18.70
N VAL A 132 -9.11 20.70 19.62
CA VAL A 132 -9.00 21.40 20.92
C VAL A 132 -8.42 22.81 20.77
N GLN A 133 -8.00 23.22 19.58
CA GLN A 133 -7.50 24.58 19.34
C GLN A 133 -8.62 25.58 19.09
N VAL A 134 -9.78 25.12 18.60
CA VAL A 134 -10.89 25.98 18.15
C VAL A 134 -12.27 25.52 18.59
N ASP A 135 -12.42 24.28 19.08
CA ASP A 135 -13.70 23.76 19.58
C ASP A 135 -14.03 24.37 20.95
N GLU A 136 -15.06 25.22 21.00
CA GLU A 136 -15.53 25.89 22.22
C GLU A 136 -16.01 24.93 23.32
N ALA A 137 -16.40 23.70 22.97
CA ALA A 137 -16.80 22.67 23.92
C ALA A 137 -15.62 21.80 24.42
N HIS A 138 -14.46 21.90 23.78
CA HIS A 138 -13.29 21.06 24.06
C HIS A 138 -11.98 21.88 24.06
N CYS A 139 -12.01 23.12 24.56
CA CYS A 139 -10.94 24.09 24.37
C CYS A 139 -9.70 23.80 25.23
N GLY A 140 -8.65 23.29 24.59
CA GLY A 140 -7.39 22.85 25.19
C GLY A 140 -7.44 21.46 25.84
N ALA A 141 -8.63 20.92 26.12
CA ALA A 141 -8.85 19.58 26.65
C ALA A 141 -10.31 19.14 26.44
N CYS A 142 -10.57 17.84 26.46
CA CYS A 142 -11.92 17.31 26.31
C CYS A 142 -12.88 17.79 27.40
N GLY A 143 -14.06 18.27 27.01
CA GLY A 143 -15.11 18.75 27.91
C GLY A 143 -14.83 20.14 28.51
N LYS A 144 -13.69 20.76 28.17
CA LYS A 144 -13.34 22.10 28.64
C LYS A 144 -14.08 23.15 27.82
N ARG A 145 -15.29 23.48 28.24
CA ARG A 145 -16.14 24.50 27.60
C ARG A 145 -15.67 25.90 27.96
N CYS A 146 -15.63 26.81 26.98
CA CYS A 146 -15.43 28.23 27.25
C CYS A 146 -16.68 28.88 27.87
N GLY A 147 -16.46 29.95 28.64
CA GLY A 147 -17.51 30.69 29.32
C GLY A 147 -18.40 31.51 28.37
N ALA A 148 -19.46 32.09 28.90
CA ALA A 148 -20.35 32.95 28.11
C ALA A 148 -19.58 34.15 27.53
N GLY A 149 -19.66 34.33 26.22
CA GLY A 149 -18.94 35.40 25.52
C GLY A 149 -17.46 35.11 25.27
N GLU A 150 -16.99 33.87 25.44
CA GLU A 150 -15.63 33.46 25.12
C GLU A 150 -15.58 32.53 23.89
N ILE A 151 -14.49 32.64 23.13
CA ILE A 151 -14.17 31.74 22.01
C ILE A 151 -12.95 30.89 22.34
N CYS A 152 -12.82 29.73 21.70
CA CYS A 152 -11.58 28.95 21.76
C CYS A 152 -10.59 29.43 20.70
N GLN A 153 -9.44 29.93 21.14
CA GLN A 153 -8.38 30.37 20.25
C GLN A 153 -7.02 29.85 20.70
N GLY A 154 -6.45 28.93 19.93
CA GLY A 154 -5.16 28.31 20.23
C GLY A 154 -5.20 27.48 21.52
N GLY A 155 -6.33 26.80 21.77
CA GLY A 155 -6.53 25.95 22.95
C GLY A 155 -6.77 26.71 24.25
N LYS A 156 -7.05 28.01 24.16
CA LYS A 156 -7.33 28.88 25.30
C LYS A 156 -8.65 29.61 25.07
N CYS A 157 -9.49 29.62 26.10
CA CYS A 157 -10.68 30.46 26.11
C CYS A 157 -10.25 31.92 26.21
N ARG A 158 -10.80 32.75 25.34
CA ARG A 158 -10.53 34.19 25.29
C ARG A 158 -11.84 34.91 25.11
N ALA A 159 -11.94 36.11 25.70
CA ALA A 159 -13.08 36.99 25.47
C ALA A 159 -13.27 37.22 23.96
N ASN A 160 -14.49 36.95 23.49
CA ASN A 160 -14.88 37.28 22.15
C ASN A 160 -15.10 38.81 22.09
N CYS A 161 -14.05 39.54 21.75
CA CYS A 161 -14.14 40.98 21.46
C CYS A 161 -14.80 41.26 20.11
N ALA A 162 -15.77 40.44 19.69
CA ALA A 162 -16.75 40.90 18.72
C ALA A 162 -17.42 42.14 19.34
N PRO A 163 -17.54 43.26 18.60
CA PRO A 163 -18.33 44.36 19.09
C PRO A 163 -19.70 43.76 19.38
N ALA A 164 -20.16 43.87 20.62
CA ALA A 164 -21.52 43.49 20.96
C ALA A 164 -22.40 44.09 19.87
N GLU A 165 -23.12 43.26 19.12
CA GLU A 165 -24.26 43.75 18.38
C GLU A 165 -25.16 44.34 19.46
N LEU A 166 -25.05 45.66 19.61
CA LEU A 166 -25.96 46.46 20.41
C LEU A 166 -27.34 45.99 19.99
N PRO A 167 -28.20 45.53 20.92
CA PRO A 167 -29.59 45.29 20.57
C PRO A 167 -30.05 46.55 19.86
N THR A 168 -30.63 46.40 18.66
CA THR A 168 -31.07 47.47 17.77
C THR A 168 -32.17 48.30 18.44
N LYS A 169 -31.83 49.03 19.50
CA LYS A 169 -32.62 50.12 20.03
C LYS A 169 -32.53 51.18 18.96
N LYS A 170 -33.62 51.31 18.18
CA LYS A 170 -33.89 52.40 17.26
C LYS A 170 -33.20 53.67 17.76
N LEU A 171 -32.19 54.12 17.01
CA LEU A 171 -31.61 55.43 17.21
C LEU A 171 -32.75 56.46 17.07
N PRO A 172 -33.03 57.34 18.05
CA PRO A 172 -34.02 58.37 17.84
C PRO A 172 -33.52 59.28 16.71
N SER A 173 -34.40 59.47 15.72
CA SER A 173 -34.20 60.35 14.57
C SER A 173 -33.66 61.70 15.03
N ARG A 174 -32.55 62.16 14.42
CA ARG A 174 -31.98 63.49 14.65
C ARG A 174 -32.96 64.55 14.13
N THR A 175 -33.96 64.90 14.93
CA THR A 175 -34.80 66.07 14.70
C THR A 175 -34.62 67.00 15.88
N GLY A 176 -33.82 68.06 15.70
CA GLY A 176 -33.68 69.10 16.72
C GLY A 176 -32.26 69.60 16.97
N ILE A 177 -31.54 70.03 15.92
CA ILE A 177 -30.46 71.01 16.11
C ILE A 177 -31.14 72.37 16.32
N GLN A 178 -31.46 72.71 17.57
CA GLN A 178 -31.80 74.08 17.93
C GLN A 178 -30.49 74.87 18.04
N ARG A 179 -30.19 75.69 17.03
CA ARG A 179 -29.12 76.69 17.10
C ARG A 179 -29.53 77.73 18.13
N ARG A 180 -28.89 77.72 19.30
CA ARG A 180 -28.93 78.87 20.22
C ARG A 180 -28.15 80.00 19.54
N ARG A 181 -28.82 81.15 19.40
CA ARG A 181 -28.21 82.43 19.05
C ARG A 181 -27.31 82.91 20.18
#